data_AF-Q8BLS2-F1
#
_entry.id   AF-Q8BLS2-F1
#
_cell.length_a   1.000
_cell.length_b   1.000
_cell.length_c   1.000
_cell.angle_alpha   90.00
_cell.angle_beta   90.00
_cell.angle_gamma   90.00
#
_symmetry.space_group_name_H-M   'P 1'
#
loop_
_entity.id
_entity.type
_entity.pdbx_description
1 polymer ?
#
loop_
_entity_poly.entity_id
_entity_poly.type
_entity_poly.pdbx_seq_one_letter_code
_entity_poly.pdbx_strand_id
1 'polypeptide(L)'
;MLLAAGAAGMALYNPYRHDMVAVLGETTGCHTLKFLRDQMKKDPEGAQILQERPRISLSTLDLSKLQSLPEGSLGREYLRFLDVNKVSPDTRAPTRFVDDEELAYVIQRYREVHDMLHTLLGMPTNMLGEVVVKWFEAVQTGLPMCILGALFGPIRLRTQSLQVLFSELIPWAIQNGRRAPCVLNIYYEQRWEQPLTALREELGISPPPKHIQGLA
;
A
#
# COMPACT_ATOMS: atom_id res chain seq x y z
N MET A 1 7.31 6.25 -23.51
CA MET A 1 7.01 4.91 -24.07
C MET A 1 8.26 3.99 -24.04
N LEU A 2 9.39 4.35 -24.67
CA LEU A 2 10.65 3.56 -24.55
C LEU A 2 11.21 3.47 -23.11
N LEU A 3 11.10 4.55 -22.33
CA LEU A 3 11.53 4.56 -20.92
C LEU A 3 10.65 3.68 -20.02
N ALA A 4 9.35 3.58 -20.29
CA ALA A 4 8.42 2.74 -19.53
C ALA A 4 8.65 1.25 -19.81
N ALA A 5 8.93 0.89 -21.06
CA ALA A 5 9.31 -0.47 -21.43
C ALA A 5 10.68 -0.88 -20.84
N GLY A 6 11.66 0.03 -20.83
CA GLY A 6 12.95 -0.17 -20.18
C GLY A 6 12.84 -0.27 -18.65
N ALA A 7 11.94 0.50 -18.03
CA ALA A 7 11.64 0.46 -16.61
C ALA A 7 10.96 -0.84 -16.16
N ALA A 8 9.98 -1.30 -16.93
CA ALA A 8 9.30 -2.57 -16.69
C ALA A 8 10.26 -3.77 -16.83
N GLY A 9 11.10 -3.78 -17.87
CA GLY A 9 12.09 -4.86 -18.08
C GLY A 9 13.16 -4.93 -16.97
N MET A 10 13.63 -3.78 -16.48
CA MET A 10 14.64 -3.70 -15.42
C MET A 10 14.08 -3.88 -14.00
N ALA A 11 12.82 -3.51 -13.73
CA ALA A 11 12.16 -3.75 -12.44
C ALA A 11 11.92 -5.24 -12.17
N LEU A 12 11.69 -6.04 -13.23
CA LEU A 12 11.65 -7.50 -13.15
C LEU A 12 13.04 -8.12 -12.87
N TYR A 13 14.11 -7.44 -13.29
CA TYR A 13 15.48 -7.88 -13.06
C TYR A 13 15.99 -7.54 -11.65
N ASN A 14 15.67 -6.34 -11.14
CA ASN A 14 16.04 -5.90 -9.79
C ASN A 14 14.90 -5.10 -9.09
N PRO A 15 14.09 -5.77 -8.24
CA PRO A 15 12.97 -5.13 -7.53
C PRO A 15 13.39 -4.12 -6.44
N TYR A 16 14.69 -3.98 -6.13
CA TYR A 16 15.19 -3.02 -5.13
C TYR A 16 15.55 -1.63 -5.70
N ARG A 17 15.24 -1.38 -6.98
CA ARG A 17 15.36 -0.03 -7.58
C ARG A 17 14.00 0.67 -7.54
N HIS A 18 13.67 1.21 -6.38
CA HIS A 18 12.43 1.97 -6.11
C HIS A 18 12.13 3.04 -7.18
N ASP A 19 13.16 3.66 -7.76
CA ASP A 19 13.05 4.67 -8.81
C ASP A 19 12.37 4.17 -10.10
N MET A 20 12.54 2.90 -10.48
CA MET A 20 12.02 2.39 -11.75
C MET A 20 10.54 1.97 -11.64
N VAL A 21 10.15 1.47 -10.47
CA VAL A 21 8.73 1.20 -10.15
C VAL A 21 7.96 2.52 -10.14
N ALA A 22 8.57 3.58 -9.58
CA ALA A 22 8.01 4.93 -9.61
C ALA A 22 7.77 5.42 -11.05
N VAL A 23 8.77 5.33 -11.93
CA VAL A 23 8.65 5.73 -13.34
C VAL A 23 7.59 4.93 -14.09
N LEU A 24 7.49 3.61 -13.90
CA LEU A 24 6.48 2.78 -14.54
C LEU A 24 5.06 3.19 -14.11
N GLY A 25 4.85 3.41 -12.81
CA GLY A 25 3.58 3.88 -12.27
C GLY A 25 3.16 5.24 -12.82
N GLU A 26 4.10 6.18 -12.86
CA GLU A 26 3.86 7.55 -13.32
C GLU A 26 3.61 7.61 -14.85
N THR A 27 4.28 6.77 -15.65
CA THR A 27 4.17 6.79 -17.12
C THR A 27 3.04 5.93 -17.69
N THR A 28 2.58 4.90 -16.97
CA THR A 28 1.50 3.99 -17.44
C THR A 28 0.18 4.16 -16.69
N GLY A 29 0.19 4.92 -15.58
CA GLY A 29 -0.96 5.08 -14.69
C GLY A 29 -1.83 6.30 -14.93
N CYS A 30 -1.56 7.19 -15.90
CA CYS A 30 -2.27 8.48 -16.00
C CYS A 30 -3.82 8.35 -16.02
N HIS A 31 -4.36 7.38 -16.76
CA HIS A 31 -5.81 7.10 -16.74
C HIS A 31 -6.28 6.56 -15.39
N THR A 32 -5.53 5.63 -14.81
CA THR A 32 -5.81 5.08 -13.48
C THR A 32 -5.75 6.14 -12.38
N LEU A 33 -4.79 7.07 -12.44
CA LEU A 33 -4.67 8.17 -11.49
C LEU A 33 -5.85 9.14 -11.60
N LYS A 34 -6.30 9.46 -12.82
CA LYS A 34 -7.53 10.25 -13.02
C LYS A 34 -8.74 9.53 -12.43
N PHE A 35 -8.88 8.23 -12.68
CA PHE A 35 -9.95 7.43 -12.10
C PHE A 35 -9.91 7.44 -10.55
N LEU A 36 -8.74 7.22 -9.95
CA LEU A 36 -8.58 7.23 -8.50
C LEU A 36 -8.90 8.59 -7.89
N ARG A 37 -8.39 9.67 -8.47
CA ARG A 37 -8.75 11.04 -8.10
C ARG A 37 -10.25 11.26 -8.17
N ASP A 38 -10.90 10.85 -9.25
CA ASP A 38 -12.33 11.07 -9.45
C ASP A 38 -13.17 10.23 -8.46
N GLN A 39 -12.67 9.07 -8.02
CA GLN A 39 -13.26 8.31 -6.92
C GLN A 39 -13.07 9.02 -5.57
N MET A 40 -11.88 9.56 -5.29
CA MET A 40 -11.64 10.37 -4.10
C MET A 40 -12.56 11.58 -4.03
N LYS A 41 -12.79 12.29 -5.16
CA LYS A 41 -13.69 13.46 -5.21
C LYS A 41 -15.16 13.14 -4.90
N LYS A 42 -15.61 11.91 -5.12
CA LYS A 42 -17.00 11.49 -4.87
C LYS A 42 -17.25 11.12 -3.41
N ASP A 43 -16.18 10.91 -2.66
CA ASP A 43 -16.21 10.54 -1.26
C ASP A 43 -15.94 11.79 -0.40
N PRO A 44 -16.75 12.08 0.63
CA PRO A 44 -16.52 13.27 1.47
C PRO A 44 -15.14 13.30 2.14
N GLU A 45 -14.66 12.17 2.66
CA GLU A 45 -13.34 12.05 3.31
C GLU A 45 -12.23 12.13 2.25
N GLY A 46 -12.42 11.44 1.11
CA GLY A 46 -11.52 11.52 -0.04
C GLY A 46 -11.37 12.94 -0.62
N ALA A 47 -12.46 13.70 -0.72
CA ALA A 47 -12.45 15.07 -1.20
C ALA A 47 -11.71 16.00 -0.23
N GLN A 48 -11.92 15.82 1.07
CA GLN A 48 -11.18 16.53 2.11
C GLN A 48 -9.68 16.25 2.03
N ILE A 49 -9.28 14.98 1.85
CA ILE A 49 -7.88 14.58 1.67
C ILE A 49 -7.25 15.23 0.43
N LEU A 50 -7.97 15.30 -0.70
CA LEU A 50 -7.46 15.98 -1.90
C LEU A 50 -7.25 17.49 -1.69
N GLN A 51 -8.08 18.11 -0.84
CA GLN A 51 -7.97 19.52 -0.49
C GLN A 51 -6.83 19.78 0.50
N GLU A 52 -6.77 19.05 1.60
CA GLU A 52 -5.80 19.27 2.69
C GLU A 52 -4.42 18.69 2.38
N ARG A 53 -4.37 17.70 1.49
CA ARG A 53 -3.16 17.01 1.05
C ARG A 53 -2.24 16.55 2.20
N PRO A 54 -2.78 15.86 3.21
CA PRO A 54 -1.98 15.34 4.32
C PRO A 54 -0.87 14.41 3.80
N ARG A 55 0.25 14.37 4.52
CA ARG A 55 1.46 13.60 4.19
C ARG A 55 1.88 12.71 5.34
N ILE A 56 2.31 11.50 5.03
CA ILE A 56 2.86 10.55 6.00
C ILE A 56 4.36 10.42 5.74
N SER A 57 5.15 11.07 6.59
CA SER A 57 6.62 11.11 6.54
C SER A 57 7.17 11.23 7.95
N LEU A 58 8.47 10.98 8.17
CA LEU A 58 9.06 11.20 9.49
C LEU A 58 8.93 12.65 9.96
N SER A 59 8.92 13.61 9.03
CA SER A 59 8.77 15.04 9.36
C SER A 59 7.36 15.42 9.83
N THR A 60 6.34 14.62 9.49
CA THR A 60 4.94 14.89 9.84
C THR A 60 4.42 14.01 10.98
N LEU A 61 5.10 12.91 11.27
CA LEU A 61 4.72 11.99 12.34
C LEU A 61 5.33 12.41 13.68
N ASP A 62 4.49 12.59 14.69
CA ASP A 62 4.95 12.69 16.08
C ASP A 62 5.23 11.29 16.63
N LEU A 63 6.46 10.82 16.43
CA LEU A 63 6.90 9.48 16.84
C LEU A 63 6.75 9.26 18.36
N SER A 64 6.96 10.31 19.16
CA SER A 64 6.83 10.21 20.62
C SER A 64 5.37 10.02 21.01
N LYS A 65 4.46 10.77 20.38
CA LYS A 65 3.02 10.58 20.55
C LYS A 65 2.61 9.17 20.12
N LEU A 66 2.96 8.74 18.91
CA LEU A 66 2.60 7.41 18.41
C LEU A 66 3.15 6.28 19.31
N GLN A 67 4.33 6.46 19.88
CA GLN A 67 4.91 5.51 20.83
C GLN A 67 4.13 5.47 22.14
N SER A 68 3.56 6.59 22.59
CA SER A 68 2.75 6.65 23.82
C SER A 68 1.33 6.06 23.68
N LEU A 69 0.88 5.78 22.45
CA LEU A 69 -0.46 5.25 22.21
C LEU A 69 -0.64 3.82 22.74
N PRO A 70 -1.88 3.42 23.10
CA PRO A 70 -2.18 2.07 23.56
C PRO A 70 -1.75 0.98 22.57
N GLU A 71 -1.33 -0.17 23.08
CA GLU A 71 -1.09 -1.37 22.26
C GLU A 71 -2.35 -1.74 21.46
N GLY A 72 -2.17 -2.14 20.20
CA GLY A 72 -3.26 -2.41 19.28
C GLY A 72 -3.93 -1.17 18.66
N SER A 73 -3.54 0.06 19.02
CA SER A 73 -3.92 1.25 18.22
C SER A 73 -3.19 1.28 16.88
N LEU A 74 -3.79 1.92 15.87
CA LEU A 74 -3.21 2.05 14.53
C LEU A 74 -1.79 2.61 14.58
N GLY A 75 -1.59 3.71 15.33
CA GLY A 75 -0.29 4.37 15.44
C GLY A 75 0.79 3.51 16.09
N ARG A 76 0.43 2.83 17.18
CA ARG A 76 1.36 1.93 17.88
C ARG A 76 1.74 0.73 17.02
N GLU A 77 0.77 0.14 16.31
CA GLU A 77 1.01 -0.98 15.40
C GLU A 77 1.79 -0.58 14.14
N TYR A 78 1.57 0.62 13.62
CA TYR A 78 2.34 1.17 12.50
C TYR A 78 3.81 1.39 12.88
N LEU A 79 4.09 1.98 14.05
CA LEU A 79 5.47 2.09 14.54
C LEU A 79 6.13 0.72 14.72
N ARG A 80 5.40 -0.25 15.29
CA ARG A 80 5.88 -1.62 15.44
C ARG A 80 6.22 -2.25 14.08
N PHE A 81 5.38 -2.01 13.06
CA PHE A 81 5.65 -2.46 11.70
C PHE A 81 6.94 -1.85 11.14
N LEU A 82 7.11 -0.53 11.26
CA LEU A 82 8.31 0.17 10.78
C LEU A 82 9.59 -0.38 11.43
N ASP A 83 9.56 -0.58 12.75
CA ASP A 83 10.70 -1.08 13.53
C ASP A 83 11.04 -2.53 13.17
N VAL A 84 10.05 -3.44 13.18
CA VAL A 84 10.25 -4.88 12.88
C VAL A 84 10.79 -5.09 11.47
N ASN A 85 10.29 -4.33 10.49
CA ASN A 85 10.70 -4.48 9.09
C ASN A 85 11.90 -3.58 8.72
N LYS A 86 12.38 -2.74 9.64
CA LYS A 86 13.49 -1.79 9.44
C LYS A 86 13.28 -0.88 8.24
N VAL A 87 12.05 -0.41 8.06
CA VAL A 87 11.64 0.49 6.97
C VAL A 87 11.34 1.88 7.52
N SER A 88 11.46 2.90 6.67
CA SER A 88 11.13 4.29 7.02
C SER A 88 10.08 4.85 6.05
N PRO A 89 9.09 5.62 6.55
CA PRO A 89 8.13 6.35 5.71
C PRO A 89 8.80 7.25 4.66
N ASP A 90 10.01 7.76 4.95
CA ASP A 90 10.74 8.66 4.05
C ASP A 90 11.39 7.95 2.85
N THR A 91 11.40 6.61 2.82
CA THR A 91 11.90 5.85 1.66
C THR A 91 11.02 6.01 0.42
N ARG A 92 9.86 6.66 0.55
CA ARG A 92 8.91 6.90 -0.53
C ARG A 92 9.34 8.11 -1.36
N ALA A 93 10.08 7.82 -2.44
CA ALA A 93 10.58 8.84 -3.37
C ALA A 93 9.45 9.79 -3.83
N PRO A 94 9.71 11.11 -3.83
CA PRO A 94 8.74 12.09 -4.30
C PRO A 94 8.41 11.83 -5.77
N THR A 95 7.16 12.06 -6.13
CA THR A 95 6.68 11.96 -7.51
C THR A 95 7.36 13.02 -8.38
N ARG A 96 7.87 12.64 -9.56
CA ARG A 96 8.70 13.54 -10.42
C ARG A 96 8.22 13.65 -11.87
N PHE A 97 7.40 12.72 -12.33
CA PHE A 97 7.01 12.56 -13.75
C PHE A 97 5.48 12.59 -13.93
N VAL A 98 4.75 13.24 -13.01
CA VAL A 98 3.32 13.55 -13.15
C VAL A 98 3.16 15.06 -13.14
N ASP A 99 2.81 15.63 -14.28
CA ASP A 99 2.74 17.09 -14.47
C ASP A 99 1.52 17.73 -13.79
N ASP A 100 0.44 16.97 -13.61
CA ASP A 100 -0.75 17.43 -12.88
C ASP A 100 -0.52 17.27 -11.38
N GLU A 101 -0.54 18.39 -10.66
CA GLU A 101 -0.22 18.46 -9.23
C GLU A 101 -1.16 17.60 -8.36
N GLU A 102 -2.45 17.54 -8.71
CA GLU A 102 -3.43 16.76 -7.96
C GLU A 102 -3.24 15.25 -8.24
N LEU A 103 -2.95 14.85 -9.48
CA LEU A 103 -2.59 13.47 -9.80
C LEU A 103 -1.25 13.06 -9.18
N ALA A 104 -0.29 13.99 -9.11
CA ALA A 104 0.98 13.78 -8.42
C ALA A 104 0.77 13.53 -6.94
N TYR A 105 -0.16 14.26 -6.30
CA TYR A 105 -0.57 14.00 -4.93
C TYR A 105 -1.22 12.61 -4.78
N VAL A 106 -2.11 12.20 -5.69
CA VAL A 106 -2.79 10.90 -5.63
C VAL A 106 -1.80 9.73 -5.66
N ILE A 107 -0.84 9.74 -6.58
CA ILE A 107 0.18 8.67 -6.63
C ILE A 107 1.12 8.74 -5.42
N GLN A 108 1.43 9.94 -4.93
CA GLN A 108 2.25 10.11 -3.74
C GLN A 108 1.55 9.58 -2.49
N ARG A 109 0.27 9.88 -2.31
CA ARG A 109 -0.55 9.32 -1.22
C ARG A 109 -0.56 7.81 -1.27
N TYR A 110 -0.78 7.21 -2.45
CA TYR A 110 -0.67 5.76 -2.63
C TYR A 110 0.68 5.21 -2.12
N ARG A 111 1.81 5.87 -2.46
CA ARG A 111 3.13 5.44 -1.98
C ARG A 111 3.26 5.51 -0.48
N GLU A 112 2.73 6.56 0.14
CA GLU A 112 2.83 6.83 1.58
C GLU A 112 1.94 5.89 2.40
N VAL A 113 0.76 5.56 1.91
CA VAL A 113 -0.15 4.65 2.62
C VAL A 113 0.23 3.18 2.45
N HIS A 114 1.14 2.82 1.54
CA HIS A 114 1.52 1.43 1.30
C HIS A 114 1.98 0.70 2.57
N ASP A 115 2.85 1.32 3.38
CA ASP A 115 3.29 0.74 4.66
C ASP A 115 2.14 0.62 5.67
N MET A 116 1.15 1.53 5.57
CA MET A 116 -0.10 1.42 6.32
C MET A 116 -0.90 0.20 5.89
N LEU A 117 -0.94 -0.13 4.59
CA LEU A 117 -1.65 -1.30 4.08
C LEU A 117 -1.02 -2.59 4.59
N HIS A 118 0.30 -2.67 4.71
CA HIS A 118 0.96 -3.80 5.39
C HIS A 118 0.48 -3.94 6.85
N THR A 119 0.40 -2.83 7.58
CA THR A 119 -0.07 -2.80 8.97
C THR A 119 -1.54 -3.24 9.06
N LEU A 120 -2.41 -2.69 8.22
CA LEU A 120 -3.84 -3.04 8.14
C LEU A 120 -4.04 -4.49 7.75
N LEU A 121 -3.27 -5.04 6.83
CA LEU A 121 -3.41 -6.42 6.38
C LEU A 121 -2.67 -7.41 7.27
N GLY A 122 -1.80 -6.93 8.15
CA GLY A 122 -0.93 -7.78 8.98
C GLY A 122 0.09 -8.56 8.17
N MET A 123 0.58 -7.99 7.07
CA MET A 123 1.54 -8.62 6.15
C MET A 123 2.95 -8.08 6.39
N PRO A 124 3.97 -8.95 6.53
CA PRO A 124 5.37 -8.51 6.60
C PRO A 124 5.86 -8.00 5.23
N THR A 125 7.06 -7.41 5.19
CA THR A 125 7.72 -6.97 3.93
C THR A 125 8.57 -8.07 3.28
N ASN A 126 8.32 -9.35 3.60
CA ASN A 126 8.94 -10.45 2.87
C ASN A 126 8.24 -10.66 1.52
N MET A 127 8.84 -11.44 0.62
CA MET A 127 8.30 -11.65 -0.73
C MET A 127 6.84 -12.13 -0.74
N LEU A 128 6.45 -12.98 0.22
CA LEU A 128 5.08 -13.47 0.32
C LEU A 128 4.12 -12.34 0.70
N GLY A 129 4.43 -11.58 1.76
CA GLY A 129 3.61 -10.46 2.23
C GLY A 129 3.49 -9.35 1.19
N GLU A 130 4.58 -9.00 0.51
CA GLU A 130 4.58 -8.04 -0.60
C GLU A 130 3.62 -8.44 -1.71
N VAL A 131 3.65 -9.71 -2.14
CA VAL A 131 2.73 -10.21 -3.17
C VAL A 131 1.28 -10.10 -2.72
N VAL A 132 0.98 -10.44 -1.46
CA VAL A 132 -0.39 -10.34 -0.91
C VAL A 132 -0.87 -8.90 -0.91
N VAL A 133 -0.05 -7.96 -0.45
CA VAL A 133 -0.36 -6.53 -0.47
C VAL A 133 -0.54 -6.04 -1.90
N LYS A 134 0.29 -6.47 -2.86
CA LYS A 134 0.14 -6.12 -4.28
C LYS A 134 -1.17 -6.61 -4.89
N TRP A 135 -1.67 -7.79 -4.50
CA TRP A 135 -2.99 -8.27 -4.92
C TRP A 135 -4.11 -7.38 -4.38
N PHE A 136 -4.04 -7.01 -3.11
CA PHE A 136 -5.00 -6.08 -2.50
C PHE A 136 -4.96 -4.70 -3.19
N GLU A 137 -3.77 -4.14 -3.39
CA GLU A 137 -3.56 -2.87 -4.08
C GLU A 137 -3.99 -2.91 -5.54
N ALA A 138 -3.78 -4.01 -6.25
CA ALA A 138 -4.21 -4.17 -7.64
C ALA A 138 -5.73 -4.07 -7.76
N VAL A 139 -6.46 -4.68 -6.81
CA VAL A 139 -7.93 -4.62 -6.75
C VAL A 139 -8.41 -3.22 -6.39
N GLN A 140 -7.77 -2.57 -5.42
CA GLN A 140 -8.15 -1.25 -4.91
C GLN A 140 -7.83 -0.11 -5.88
N THR A 141 -6.67 -0.19 -6.54
CA THR A 141 -6.12 0.95 -7.27
C THR A 141 -6.14 0.76 -8.79
N GLY A 142 -6.08 -0.49 -9.27
CA GLY A 142 -5.90 -0.78 -10.69
C GLY A 142 -4.57 -0.27 -11.28
N LEU A 143 -3.60 0.14 -10.43
CA LEU A 143 -2.32 0.65 -10.91
C LEU A 143 -1.53 -0.47 -11.60
N PRO A 144 -0.97 -0.24 -12.81
CA PRO A 144 -0.24 -1.26 -13.54
C PRO A 144 0.91 -1.88 -12.73
N MET A 145 1.62 -1.10 -11.93
CA MET A 145 2.69 -1.58 -11.06
C MET A 145 2.20 -2.59 -10.00
N CYS A 146 0.99 -2.41 -9.46
CA CYS A 146 0.40 -3.31 -8.48
C CYS A 146 0.01 -4.62 -9.15
N ILE A 147 -0.63 -4.53 -10.32
CA ILE A 147 -1.03 -5.68 -11.12
C ILE A 147 0.19 -6.52 -11.52
N LEU A 148 1.25 -5.87 -12.04
CA LEU A 148 2.48 -6.55 -12.44
C LEU A 148 3.19 -7.18 -11.23
N GLY A 149 3.27 -6.47 -10.10
CA GLY A 149 3.82 -7.01 -8.86
C GLY A 149 3.06 -8.22 -8.34
N ALA A 150 1.72 -8.18 -8.40
CA ALA A 150 0.85 -9.27 -7.98
C ALA A 150 1.00 -10.52 -8.86
N LEU A 151 1.12 -10.34 -10.18
CA LEU A 151 1.22 -11.43 -11.14
C LEU A 151 2.62 -12.06 -11.21
N PHE A 152 3.67 -11.23 -11.17
CA PHE A 152 5.05 -11.67 -11.42
C PHE A 152 5.92 -11.78 -10.15
N GLY A 153 5.52 -11.15 -9.04
CA GLY A 153 6.18 -11.32 -7.74
C GLY A 153 6.31 -12.78 -7.27
N PRO A 154 5.32 -13.67 -7.49
CA PRO A 154 5.41 -15.08 -7.08
C PRO A 154 6.51 -15.91 -7.76
N ILE A 155 7.10 -15.46 -8.88
CA ILE A 155 8.06 -16.25 -9.67
C ILE A 155 9.25 -16.73 -8.84
N ARG A 156 9.63 -15.98 -7.80
CA ARG A 156 10.78 -16.28 -6.93
C ARG A 156 10.40 -17.00 -5.62
N LEU A 157 9.14 -17.41 -5.43
CA LEU A 157 8.68 -18.08 -4.21
C LEU A 157 8.93 -19.60 -4.25
N ARG A 158 9.12 -20.18 -3.05
CA ARG A 158 9.21 -21.65 -2.87
C ARG A 158 7.83 -22.29 -3.05
N THR A 159 7.80 -23.55 -3.48
CA THR A 159 6.56 -24.30 -3.77
C THR A 159 5.56 -24.33 -2.61
N GLN A 160 6.02 -24.48 -1.37
CA GLN A 160 5.15 -24.46 -0.18
C GLN A 160 4.48 -23.09 0.02
N SER A 161 5.23 -22.00 -0.15
CA SER A 161 4.69 -20.64 -0.09
C SER A 161 3.71 -20.37 -1.23
N LEU A 162 3.94 -20.93 -2.42
CA LEU A 162 3.02 -20.81 -3.56
C LEU A 162 1.68 -21.49 -3.29
N GLN A 163 1.68 -22.67 -2.65
CA GLN A 163 0.43 -23.37 -2.35
C GLN A 163 -0.47 -22.50 -1.45
N VAL A 164 0.05 -22.04 -0.30
CA VAL A 164 -0.69 -21.18 0.64
C VAL A 164 -1.09 -19.86 -0.02
N LEU A 165 -0.20 -19.28 -0.83
CA LEU A 165 -0.47 -18.06 -1.57
C LEU A 165 -1.71 -18.20 -2.46
N PHE A 166 -1.77 -19.23 -3.31
CA PHE A 166 -2.86 -19.40 -4.25
C PHE A 166 -4.15 -19.94 -3.62
N SER A 167 -4.06 -20.80 -2.60
CA SER A 167 -5.24 -21.41 -1.98
C SER A 167 -5.94 -20.50 -0.98
N GLU A 168 -5.20 -19.64 -0.28
CA GLU A 168 -5.73 -18.85 0.85
C GLU A 168 -5.49 -17.35 0.69
N LEU A 169 -4.24 -16.93 0.48
CA LEU A 169 -3.87 -15.53 0.63
C LEU A 169 -4.31 -14.64 -0.53
N ILE A 170 -4.23 -15.10 -1.77
CA ILE A 170 -4.73 -14.36 -2.94
C ILE A 170 -6.25 -14.21 -2.87
N PRO A 171 -7.06 -15.29 -2.67
CA PRO A 171 -8.50 -15.15 -2.49
C PRO A 171 -8.86 -14.19 -1.36
N TRP A 172 -8.16 -14.28 -0.23
CA TRP A 172 -8.35 -13.37 0.91
C TRP A 172 -8.02 -11.91 0.54
N ALA A 173 -6.88 -11.64 -0.08
CA ALA A 173 -6.49 -10.28 -0.48
C ALA A 173 -7.49 -9.67 -1.47
N ILE A 174 -7.95 -10.46 -2.46
CA ILE A 174 -8.95 -10.01 -3.43
C ILE A 174 -10.30 -9.73 -2.75
N GLN A 175 -10.74 -10.60 -1.84
CA GLN A 175 -11.99 -10.41 -1.14
C GLN A 175 -11.97 -9.14 -0.28
N ASN A 176 -10.90 -8.94 0.50
CA ASN A 176 -10.73 -7.73 1.31
C ASN A 176 -10.59 -6.49 0.44
N GLY A 177 -9.84 -6.56 -0.66
CA GLY A 177 -9.68 -5.46 -1.60
C GLY A 177 -10.99 -5.06 -2.28
N ARG A 178 -11.94 -5.98 -2.49
CA ARG A 178 -13.27 -5.64 -3.04
C ARG A 178 -14.25 -5.09 -2.00
N ARG A 179 -14.09 -5.49 -0.74
CA ARG A 179 -14.99 -5.09 0.36
C ARG A 179 -14.61 -3.74 0.96
N ALA A 180 -13.31 -3.46 1.04
CA ALA A 180 -12.83 -2.23 1.65
C ALA A 180 -13.20 -1.01 0.81
N PRO A 181 -13.48 0.14 1.45
CA PRO A 181 -13.59 1.40 0.74
C PRO A 181 -12.25 1.72 0.05
N CYS A 182 -12.26 2.71 -0.86
CA CYS A 182 -11.03 3.13 -1.52
C CYS A 182 -9.99 3.53 -0.47
N VAL A 183 -8.87 2.82 -0.40
CA VAL A 183 -7.89 3.03 0.67
C VAL A 183 -7.20 4.39 0.65
N LEU A 184 -7.35 5.14 -0.44
CA LEU A 184 -6.89 6.53 -0.55
C LEU A 184 -7.84 7.52 0.13
N ASN A 185 -9.10 7.14 0.34
CA ASN A 185 -10.12 7.98 1.00
C ASN A 185 -10.02 7.94 2.53
N ILE A 186 -9.23 7.02 3.10
CA ILE A 186 -9.16 6.86 4.56
C ILE A 186 -8.22 7.91 5.12
N TYR A 187 -8.67 8.71 6.09
CA TYR A 187 -7.88 9.76 6.71
C TYR A 187 -7.03 9.24 7.88
N TYR A 188 -6.04 8.38 7.57
CA TYR A 188 -5.17 7.71 8.56
C TYR A 188 -4.54 8.66 9.57
N GLU A 189 -4.16 9.84 9.12
CA GLU A 189 -3.48 10.88 9.88
C GLU A 189 -4.32 11.38 11.07
N GLN A 190 -5.64 11.18 11.04
CA GLN A 190 -6.58 11.52 12.11
C GLN A 190 -6.99 10.31 12.97
N ARG A 191 -6.52 9.10 12.65
CA ARG A 191 -7.02 7.83 13.21
C ARG A 191 -5.96 7.05 13.99
N TRP A 192 -4.84 7.67 14.35
CA TRP A 192 -3.74 6.99 15.04
C TRP A 192 -4.14 6.29 16.35
N GLU A 193 -5.05 6.90 17.10
CA GLU A 193 -5.54 6.39 18.39
C GLU A 193 -6.59 5.27 18.22
N GLN A 194 -7.17 5.11 17.03
CA GLN A 194 -8.21 4.12 16.76
C GLN A 194 -7.64 2.70 16.92
N PRO A 195 -8.34 1.78 17.63
CA PRO A 195 -7.95 0.38 17.67
C PRO A 195 -7.89 -0.22 16.26
N LEU A 196 -6.78 -0.88 15.92
CA LEU A 196 -6.54 -1.45 14.59
C LEU A 196 -7.61 -2.49 14.22
N THR A 197 -8.09 -3.26 15.20
CA THR A 197 -9.18 -4.23 15.01
C THR A 197 -10.50 -3.54 14.67
N ALA A 198 -10.82 -2.43 15.34
CA ALA A 198 -12.01 -1.64 15.05
C ALA A 198 -11.93 -0.97 13.67
N LEU A 199 -10.76 -0.44 13.31
CA LEU A 199 -10.55 0.11 11.97
C LEU A 199 -10.69 -0.96 10.88
N ARG A 200 -10.13 -2.16 11.09
CA ARG A 200 -10.33 -3.29 10.17
C ARG A 200 -11.81 -3.64 9.99
N GLU A 201 -12.56 -3.70 11.09
CA GLU A 201 -13.99 -3.99 11.05
C GLU A 201 -14.77 -2.92 10.28
N GLU A 202 -14.51 -1.64 10.55
CA GLU A 202 -15.08 -0.49 9.84
C GLU A 202 -14.82 -0.57 8.33
N LEU A 203 -13.58 -0.92 7.95
CA LEU A 203 -13.16 -1.06 6.56
C LEU A 203 -13.59 -2.41 5.93
N GLY A 204 -14.27 -3.28 6.67
CA GLY A 204 -14.65 -4.61 6.17
C GLY A 204 -13.46 -5.53 5.85
N ILE A 205 -12.30 -5.29 6.46
CA ILE A 205 -11.08 -6.08 6.32
C ILE A 205 -11.06 -7.18 7.39
N SER A 206 -11.20 -8.42 6.94
CA SER A 206 -11.05 -9.61 7.78
C SER A 206 -9.60 -9.82 8.22
N PRO A 207 -9.34 -10.46 9.39
CA PRO A 207 -7.98 -10.76 9.82
C PRO A 207 -7.27 -11.73 8.84
N PRO A 208 -5.94 -11.69 8.77
CA PRO A 208 -5.18 -12.58 7.90
C PRO A 208 -5.30 -14.05 8.34
N PRO A 209 -5.23 -15.02 7.39
CA PRO A 209 -5.24 -16.45 7.71
C PRO A 209 -4.15 -16.84 8.73
N LYS A 210 -4.48 -17.73 9.68
CA LYS A 210 -3.64 -18.06 10.84
C LYS A 210 -2.27 -18.69 10.50
N HIS A 211 -2.10 -19.24 9.30
CA HIS A 211 -0.88 -19.95 8.90
C HIS A 211 0.30 -19.05 8.51
N ILE A 212 0.12 -17.72 8.48
CA ILE A 212 1.19 -16.78 8.09
C ILE A 212 2.29 -16.66 9.16
N GLN A 213 2.01 -16.99 10.42
CA GLN A 213 2.98 -16.85 11.53
C GLN A 213 4.21 -17.78 11.41
N GLY A 214 4.18 -18.79 10.54
CA GLY A 214 5.29 -19.73 10.32
C GLY A 214 5.99 -19.62 8.96
N LEU A 215 5.59 -18.66 8.12
CA LEU A 215 6.14 -18.47 6.76
C LEU A 215 7.01 -17.21 6.63
N ALA A 216 7.24 -16.51 7.76
CA ALA A 216 8.10 -15.34 7.86
C ALA A 216 9.57 -15.70 8.09
#